data_AF-A0A7S2SGV9-F1
#
_entry.id   AF-A0A7S2SGV9-F1
#
_cell.length_a   1.000
_cell.length_b   1.000
_cell.length_c   1.000
_cell.angle_alpha   90.00
_cell.angle_beta   90.00
_cell.angle_gamma   90.00
#
_symmetry.space_group_name_H-M   'P 1'
#
loop_
_entity.id
_entity.type
_entity.pdbx_description
1 polymer ?
#
loop_
_entity_poly.entity_id
_entity_poly.type
_entity_poly.pdbx_seq_one_letter_code
_entity_poly.pdbx_strand_id
1 'polypeptide(L)'
;YTRIACARPPAEAVAAGDTDLATGEGACSSVLTLDRFGRSVELTCIGDQPVETRNLACVVGLQEGFLNSCHAAYNQGNVADWAEFFRQDWAHALYHDRFEEFVKSLRDQLRGDYGATDVMEALNKAVSDGMDDMSICALRSSAIGTSGEKLQPSTRKLIETSTLEFLKHNKSTLPEYLIPETKQQHK
;
A
#
# COMPACT_ATOMS: atom_id res chain seq x y z
N TYR A 1 9.42 -0.49 14.25
CA TYR A 1 8.54 0.42 13.51
C TYR A 1 9.40 1.23 12.57
N THR A 2 9.00 1.35 11.30
CA THR A 2 9.67 2.14 10.28
C THR A 2 8.89 3.43 10.07
N ARG A 3 9.50 4.58 10.36
CA ARG A 3 8.88 5.91 10.15
C ARG A 3 9.39 6.47 8.83
N ILE A 4 8.48 6.79 7.92
CA ILE A 4 8.80 7.33 6.60
C ILE A 4 8.27 8.76 6.55
N ALA A 5 9.18 9.71 6.75
CA ALA A 5 8.85 11.13 6.75
C ALA A 5 8.98 11.71 5.33
N CYS A 6 7.96 12.46 4.94
CA CYS A 6 7.90 13.27 3.74
C CYS A 6 7.82 14.75 4.16
N ALA A 7 8.71 15.56 3.62
CA ALA A 7 8.64 17.01 3.76
C ALA A 7 8.69 17.59 2.35
N ARG A 8 7.66 18.36 1.99
CA ARG A 8 7.68 19.16 0.78
C ARG A 8 8.71 20.28 0.99
N PRO A 9 9.77 20.40 0.18
CA PRO A 9 10.58 21.60 0.22
C PRO A 9 9.71 22.79 -0.22
N PRO A 10 9.81 23.96 0.44
CA PRO A 10 9.11 25.15 -0.01
C PRO A 10 9.53 25.43 -1.45
N ALA A 11 8.59 25.92 -2.28
CA ALA A 11 8.77 26.11 -3.71
C ALA A 11 9.91 27.08 -4.10
N GLU A 12 10.59 27.67 -3.13
CA GLU A 12 11.77 28.52 -3.30
C GLU A 12 12.80 28.26 -2.19
N ALA A 13 13.59 27.19 -2.29
CA ALA A 13 14.81 27.08 -1.50
C ALA A 13 15.82 26.12 -2.15
N VAL A 14 16.48 26.61 -3.20
CA VAL A 14 17.84 26.17 -3.49
C VAL A 14 18.74 26.93 -2.51
N ALA A 15 19.55 26.18 -1.76
CA ALA A 15 20.70 26.59 -0.95
C ALA A 15 20.56 26.64 0.58
N ALA A 16 21.55 25.98 1.18
CA ALA A 16 22.16 26.17 2.49
C ALA A 16 21.43 25.61 3.71
N GLY A 17 22.18 24.84 4.49
CA GLY A 17 21.70 24.19 5.70
C GLY A 17 21.52 25.17 6.85
N ASP A 18 20.46 24.96 7.59
CA ASP A 18 20.47 24.79 9.04
C ASP A 18 19.13 24.17 9.42
N THR A 19 19.15 23.26 10.39
CA THR A 19 17.92 22.70 10.98
C THR A 19 17.24 23.79 11.79
N ASP A 20 16.39 24.57 11.15
CA ASP A 20 15.41 25.39 11.83
C ASP A 20 14.03 25.12 11.21
N LEU A 21 13.03 24.94 12.06
CA LEU A 21 11.63 24.72 11.70
C LEU A 21 11.10 26.03 11.12
N ALA A 22 11.47 26.30 9.87
CA ALA A 22 10.85 27.34 9.07
C ALA A 22 9.40 26.93 8.81
N THR A 23 8.48 27.48 9.60
CA THR A 23 7.09 27.71 9.21
C THR A 23 7.08 28.61 7.98
N GLY A 24 7.38 28.02 6.83
CA GLY A 24 7.03 28.57 5.53
C GLY A 24 5.55 28.34 5.30
N GLU A 25 4.81 29.39 4.99
CA GLU A 25 3.42 29.29 4.55
C GLU A 25 3.30 28.23 3.45
N GLY A 26 2.55 27.16 3.71
CA GLY A 26 2.35 26.04 2.78
C GLY A 26 3.25 24.81 2.96
N ALA A 27 4.11 24.75 3.98
CA ALA A 27 4.86 23.54 4.30
C ALA A 27 3.94 22.49 4.96
N CYS A 28 3.48 21.52 4.18
CA CYS A 28 2.86 20.31 4.71
C CYS A 28 3.94 19.23 4.88
N SER A 29 4.08 18.70 6.10
CA SER A 29 4.88 17.50 6.37
C SER A 29 3.96 16.36 6.73
N SER A 30 4.17 15.22 6.08
CA SER A 30 3.41 14.00 6.33
C SER A 30 4.35 12.85 6.67
N VAL A 31 3.96 12.04 7.64
CA VAL A 31 4.76 10.92 8.14
C VAL A 31 3.90 9.68 8.19
N LEU A 32 4.30 8.64 7.46
CA LEU A 32 3.70 7.32 7.51
C LEU A 32 4.56 6.39 8.37
N THR A 33 3.97 5.79 9.40
CA THR A 33 4.63 4.79 10.23
C THR A 33 4.14 3.41 9.86
N LEU A 34 5.07 2.53 9.49
CA LEU A 34 4.82 1.11 9.27
C LEU A 34 5.29 0.27 10.47
N ASP A 35 4.59 -0.81 10.77
CA ASP A 35 5.08 -1.84 11.67
C ASP A 35 6.23 -2.63 11.03
N ARG A 36 6.84 -3.53 11.81
CA ARG A 36 7.90 -4.43 11.32
C ARG A 36 7.47 -5.28 10.13
N PHE A 37 6.18 -5.61 10.04
CA PHE A 37 5.59 -6.38 8.97
C PHE A 37 5.01 -5.49 7.86
N GLY A 38 5.41 -4.21 7.75
CA GLY A 38 4.94 -3.34 6.67
C GLY A 38 3.43 -3.07 6.67
N ARG A 39 2.77 -3.12 7.84
CA ARG A 39 1.41 -2.61 8.01
C ARG A 39 1.44 -1.16 8.46
N SER A 40 0.57 -0.33 7.89
CA SER A 40 0.37 1.04 8.33
C SER A 40 -0.17 1.09 9.76
N VAL A 41 0.50 1.84 10.62
CA VAL A 41 0.13 2.04 12.04
C VAL A 41 -0.39 3.43 12.29
N GLU A 42 0.26 4.43 11.69
CA GLU A 42 -0.02 5.83 11.94
C GLU A 42 0.30 6.63 10.69
N LEU A 43 -0.59 7.57 10.35
CA LEU A 43 -0.35 8.60 9.35
C LEU A 43 -0.55 9.96 10.03
N THR A 44 0.55 10.70 10.17
CA THR A 44 0.55 12.03 10.76
C THR A 44 0.70 13.05 9.65
N CYS A 45 -0.26 13.97 9.52
CA CYS A 45 -0.18 15.08 8.56
C CYS A 45 -0.20 16.39 9.34
N ILE A 46 0.79 17.24 9.10
CA ILE A 46 0.91 18.57 9.71
C ILE A 46 0.97 19.58 8.56
N GLY A 47 0.01 20.52 8.54
CA GLY A 47 -0.02 21.59 7.55
C GLY A 47 -1.35 22.33 7.55
N ASP A 48 -1.41 23.41 6.77
CA ASP A 48 -2.58 24.29 6.68
C ASP A 48 -3.64 23.78 5.68
N GLN A 49 -3.32 22.72 4.92
CA GLN A 49 -4.24 22.14 3.95
C GLN A 49 -5.30 21.28 4.66
N PRO A 50 -6.58 21.36 4.24
CA PRO A 50 -7.60 20.47 4.76
C PRO A 50 -7.23 19.02 4.44
N VAL A 51 -7.36 18.15 5.45
CA VAL A 51 -7.04 16.73 5.34
C VAL A 51 -8.33 15.91 5.44
N GLU A 52 -8.54 15.00 4.49
CA GLU A 52 -9.69 14.10 4.44
C GLU A 52 -9.55 12.98 5.48
N THR A 53 -9.72 13.32 6.76
CA THR A 53 -9.44 12.41 7.88
C THR A 53 -10.16 11.07 7.76
N ARG A 54 -11.42 11.07 7.29
CA ARG A 54 -12.20 9.84 7.12
C ARG A 54 -11.57 8.88 6.11
N ASN A 55 -11.11 9.40 4.97
CA ASN A 55 -10.53 8.58 3.92
C ASN A 55 -9.15 8.10 4.36
N LEU A 56 -8.31 9.00 4.87
CA LEU A 56 -6.97 8.65 5.34
C LEU A 56 -6.98 7.69 6.53
N ALA A 57 -8.03 7.68 7.36
CA ALA A 57 -8.19 6.68 8.41
C ALA A 57 -8.26 5.24 7.85
N CYS A 58 -8.79 5.04 6.64
CA CYS A 58 -8.84 3.72 6.00
C CYS A 58 -7.46 3.17 5.63
N VAL A 59 -6.43 4.02 5.55
CA VAL A 59 -5.04 3.61 5.27
C VAL A 59 -4.43 2.87 6.47
N VAL A 60 -4.85 3.23 7.68
CA VAL A 60 -4.33 2.63 8.91
C VAL A 60 -4.78 1.17 9.03
N GLY A 61 -3.84 0.29 9.35
CA GLY A 61 -4.05 -1.15 9.45
C GLY A 61 -3.88 -1.92 8.13
N LEU A 62 -3.77 -1.22 6.99
CA LEU A 62 -3.51 -1.85 5.70
C LEU A 62 -2.04 -2.26 5.55
N GLN A 63 -1.81 -3.37 4.86
CA GLN A 63 -0.46 -3.80 4.49
C GLN A 63 0.02 -2.99 3.27
N GLU A 64 1.32 -2.68 3.23
CA GLU A 64 1.93 -1.83 2.19
C GLU A 64 1.63 -2.27 0.75
N GLY A 65 1.34 -3.55 0.49
CA GLY A 65 0.95 -4.08 -0.82
C GLY A 65 -0.41 -3.57 -1.29
N PHE A 66 -1.34 -3.26 -0.39
CA PHE A 66 -2.58 -2.54 -0.74
C PHE A 66 -2.33 -1.04 -0.95
N LEU A 67 -1.28 -0.50 -0.33
CA LEU A 67 -0.89 0.90 -0.41
C LEU A 67 0.09 1.15 -1.56
N ASN A 68 -0.10 0.42 -2.68
CA ASN A 68 0.74 0.51 -3.87
C ASN A 68 2.26 0.34 -3.59
N SER A 69 2.60 -0.59 -2.68
CA SER A 69 3.97 -0.78 -2.18
C SER A 69 4.63 0.53 -1.75
N CYS A 70 3.90 1.30 -0.92
CA CYS A 70 4.24 2.65 -0.49
C CYS A 70 5.70 2.81 -0.05
N HIS A 71 6.27 1.86 0.69
CA HIS A 71 7.67 1.91 1.12
C HIS A 71 8.65 1.85 -0.06
N ALA A 72 8.40 0.98 -1.03
CA ALA A 72 9.20 0.92 -2.25
C ALA A 72 9.02 2.17 -3.12
N ALA A 73 7.78 2.67 -3.24
CA ALA A 73 7.49 3.90 -3.97
C ALA A 73 8.22 5.12 -3.38
N TYR A 74 8.29 5.21 -2.04
CA TYR A 74 9.08 6.24 -1.36
C TYR A 74 10.57 6.11 -1.64
N ASN A 75 11.13 4.90 -1.55
CA ASN A 75 12.56 4.67 -1.83
C ASN A 75 12.94 4.98 -3.29
N GLN A 76 11.97 4.97 -4.21
CA GLN A 76 12.15 5.37 -5.60
C GLN A 76 11.99 6.88 -5.83
N GLY A 77 11.61 7.65 -4.81
CA GLY A 77 11.36 9.09 -4.91
C GLY A 77 9.99 9.46 -5.50
N ASN A 78 9.07 8.49 -5.61
CA ASN A 78 7.72 8.74 -6.18
C ASN A 78 6.74 9.36 -5.15
N VAL A 79 7.15 9.45 -3.89
CA VAL A 79 6.30 9.96 -2.80
C VAL A 79 6.96 11.22 -2.21
N ALA A 80 6.40 12.37 -2.57
CA ALA A 80 6.82 13.67 -2.01
C ALA A 80 6.00 14.06 -0.77
N ASP A 81 4.73 13.68 -0.72
CA ASP A 81 3.79 13.89 0.38
C ASP A 81 2.82 12.70 0.44
N TRP A 82 2.70 12.06 1.60
CA TRP A 82 1.77 10.96 1.83
C TRP A 82 0.30 11.35 1.67
N ALA A 83 -0.09 12.55 2.12
CA ALA A 83 -1.47 13.01 1.97
C ALA A 83 -1.82 13.17 0.48
N GLU A 84 -0.90 13.72 -0.32
CA GLU A 84 -1.09 13.84 -1.77
C GLU A 84 -1.04 12.48 -2.47
N PHE A 85 -0.11 11.61 -2.08
CA PHE A 85 0.01 10.25 -2.62
C PHE A 85 -1.28 9.44 -2.44
N PHE A 86 -1.93 9.55 -1.27
CA PHE A 86 -3.19 8.89 -0.97
C PHE A 86 -4.43 9.62 -1.52
N ARG A 87 -4.29 10.81 -2.10
CA ARG A 87 -5.37 11.50 -2.84
C ARG A 87 -5.43 11.12 -4.31
N GLN A 88 -4.43 10.41 -4.82
CA GLN A 88 -4.43 9.95 -6.20
C GLN A 88 -5.57 8.97 -6.48
N ASP A 89 -6.03 8.94 -7.73
CA ASP A 89 -7.20 8.17 -8.19
C ASP A 89 -7.17 6.69 -7.77
N TRP A 90 -5.99 6.06 -7.78
CA TRP A 90 -5.83 4.65 -7.41
C TRP A 90 -6.24 4.34 -5.96
N ALA A 91 -6.19 5.32 -5.06
CA ALA A 91 -6.47 5.14 -3.63
C ALA A 91 -7.98 5.14 -3.32
N HIS A 92 -8.84 5.61 -4.23
CA HIS A 92 -10.30 5.68 -3.98
C HIS A 92 -10.93 4.32 -3.67
N ALA A 93 -10.43 3.24 -4.27
CA ALA A 93 -10.83 1.88 -3.95
C ALA A 93 -10.59 1.52 -2.48
N LEU A 94 -9.56 2.06 -1.84
CA LEU A 94 -9.26 1.82 -0.42
C LEU A 94 -10.30 2.44 0.51
N TYR A 95 -10.94 3.53 0.06
CA TYR A 95 -11.94 4.28 0.83
C TYR A 95 -13.35 3.76 0.61
N HIS A 96 -13.51 2.80 -0.32
CA HIS A 96 -14.79 2.22 -0.64
C HIS A 96 -15.29 1.35 0.52
N ASP A 97 -16.57 1.44 0.86
CA ASP A 97 -17.21 0.70 1.96
C ASP A 97 -17.04 -0.83 1.82
N ARG A 98 -17.17 -1.34 0.59
CA ARG A 98 -16.98 -2.76 0.26
C ARG A 98 -15.52 -3.23 0.17
N PHE A 99 -14.54 -2.34 0.34
CA PHE A 99 -13.13 -2.72 0.26
C PHE A 99 -12.75 -3.73 1.35
N GLU A 100 -13.30 -3.60 2.55
CA GLU A 100 -13.02 -4.52 3.65
C GLU A 100 -13.55 -5.94 3.36
N GLU A 101 -14.75 -6.04 2.78
CA GLU A 101 -15.34 -7.32 2.35
C GLU A 101 -14.50 -7.96 1.23
N PHE A 102 -14.02 -7.15 0.29
CA PHE A 102 -13.10 -7.60 -0.75
C PHE A 102 -11.80 -8.16 -0.15
N VAL A 103 -11.16 -7.45 0.78
CA VAL A 103 -9.93 -7.91 1.45
C VAL A 103 -10.15 -9.22 2.20
N LYS A 104 -11.30 -9.38 2.86
CA LYS A 104 -11.68 -10.64 3.54
C LYS A 104 -11.83 -11.78 2.53
N SER A 105 -12.62 -11.57 1.47
CA SER A 105 -12.82 -12.56 0.41
C SER A 105 -11.52 -12.96 -0.28
N LEU A 106 -10.65 -11.99 -0.59
CA LEU A 106 -9.35 -12.25 -1.20
C LEU A 106 -8.45 -13.10 -0.29
N ARG A 107 -8.42 -12.81 1.02
CA ARG A 107 -7.68 -13.62 1.99
C ARG A 107 -8.20 -15.05 2.05
N ASP A 108 -9.52 -15.25 2.00
CA ASP A 108 -10.11 -16.59 2.01
C ASP A 108 -9.78 -17.37 0.74
N GLN A 109 -9.80 -16.71 -0.43
CA GLN A 109 -9.35 -17.33 -1.68
C GLN A 109 -7.87 -17.73 -1.63
N LEU A 110 -7.01 -16.87 -1.09
CA LEU A 110 -5.58 -17.15 -0.93
C LEU A 110 -5.27 -18.28 0.06
N ARG A 111 -6.17 -18.60 1.01
CA ARG A 111 -5.98 -19.76 1.89
C ARG A 111 -6.10 -21.10 1.14
N GLY A 112 -6.81 -21.12 0.02
CA GLY A 112 -6.94 -22.30 -0.84
C GLY A 112 -5.91 -22.36 -1.98
N ASP A 113 -5.09 -21.33 -2.16
CA ASP A 113 -4.10 -21.26 -3.23
C ASP A 113 -2.75 -21.83 -2.79
N TYR A 114 -2.25 -22.82 -3.54
CA TYR A 114 -0.99 -23.50 -3.23
C TYR A 114 0.21 -22.55 -3.12
N GLY A 115 0.31 -21.56 -4.02
CA GLY A 115 1.43 -20.63 -4.00
C GLY A 115 1.43 -19.70 -2.79
N ALA A 116 0.25 -19.28 -2.34
CA ALA A 116 0.10 -18.52 -1.11
C ALA A 116 0.31 -19.38 0.14
N THR A 117 -0.15 -20.64 0.15
CA THR A 117 0.06 -21.55 1.29
C THR A 117 1.53 -21.89 1.47
N ASP A 118 2.30 -22.12 0.39
CA ASP A 118 3.74 -22.39 0.46
C ASP A 118 4.50 -21.25 1.16
N VAL A 119 4.16 -20.00 0.81
CA VAL A 119 4.75 -18.81 1.45
C VAL A 119 4.34 -18.73 2.92
N MET A 120 3.07 -18.98 3.23
CA MET A 120 2.57 -18.97 4.61
C MET A 120 3.22 -20.06 5.47
N GLU A 121 3.42 -21.27 4.93
CA GLU A 121 4.09 -22.37 5.62
C GLU A 121 5.55 -22.04 5.92
N ALA A 122 6.28 -21.48 4.94
CA ALA A 122 7.66 -21.04 5.14
C ALA A 122 7.77 -19.98 6.25
N LEU A 123 6.85 -19.02 6.29
CA LEU A 123 6.81 -17.99 7.33
C LEU A 123 6.42 -18.56 8.70
N ASN A 124 5.42 -19.44 8.76
CA ASN A 124 5.02 -20.11 10.00
C ASN A 124 6.15 -20.98 10.58
N LYS A 125 6.90 -21.66 9.72
CA LYS A 125 8.08 -22.42 10.12
C LYS A 125 9.15 -21.52 10.70
N ALA A 126 9.47 -20.40 10.04
CA ALA A 126 10.44 -19.42 10.56
C ALA A 126 10.05 -18.89 11.95
N VAL A 127 8.75 -18.62 12.17
CA VAL A 127 8.22 -18.21 13.48
C VAL A 127 8.37 -19.34 14.50
N SER A 128 8.03 -20.59 14.13
CA SER A 128 8.15 -21.76 15.01
C SER A 128 9.60 -22.08 15.38
N ASP A 129 10.54 -21.82 14.47
CA ASP A 129 11.97 -22.00 14.66
C ASP A 129 12.57 -20.88 15.53
N GLY A 130 11.77 -19.89 15.95
CA GLY A 130 12.17 -18.79 16.81
C GLY A 130 13.07 -17.77 16.12
N MET A 131 12.98 -17.67 14.78
CA MET A 131 13.70 -16.64 14.03
C MET A 131 13.27 -15.25 14.49
N ASP A 132 14.20 -14.30 14.47
CA ASP A 132 13.90 -12.93 14.83
C ASP A 132 13.00 -12.23 13.78
N ASP A 133 12.33 -11.17 14.21
CA ASP A 133 11.39 -10.41 13.38
C ASP A 133 12.02 -9.91 12.06
N MET A 134 13.30 -9.50 12.06
CA MET A 134 13.97 -8.98 10.86
C MET A 134 14.20 -10.08 9.85
N SER A 135 14.63 -11.26 10.31
CA SER A 135 14.81 -12.44 9.46
C SER A 135 13.49 -12.91 8.85
N ILE A 136 12.38 -12.89 9.61
CA ILE A 136 11.04 -13.22 9.10
C ILE A 136 10.60 -12.21 8.03
N CYS A 137 10.86 -10.91 8.25
CA CYS A 137 10.54 -9.87 7.27
C CYS A 137 11.36 -10.01 5.98
N ALA A 138 12.65 -10.32 6.10
CA ALA A 138 13.52 -10.58 4.95
C ALA A 138 13.06 -11.81 4.16
N LEU A 139 12.67 -12.89 4.85
CA LEU A 139 12.11 -14.09 4.22
C LEU A 139 10.83 -13.76 3.43
N ARG A 140 9.91 -13.02 4.05
CA ARG A 140 8.67 -12.58 3.39
C ARG A 140 8.96 -11.76 2.14
N SER A 141 9.83 -10.76 2.24
CA SER A 141 10.20 -9.89 1.11
C SER A 141 10.91 -10.68 0.01
N SER A 142 11.69 -11.70 0.36
CA SER A 142 12.33 -12.59 -0.61
C SER A 142 11.32 -13.49 -1.33
N ALA A 143 10.30 -13.99 -0.62
CA ALA A 143 9.28 -14.88 -1.18
C ALA A 143 8.23 -14.16 -2.04
N ILE A 144 7.76 -12.98 -1.59
CA ILE A 144 6.69 -12.23 -2.25
C ILE A 144 7.26 -11.24 -3.28
N GLY A 145 8.42 -10.65 -2.98
CA GLY A 145 9.00 -9.55 -3.76
C GLY A 145 8.23 -8.23 -3.63
N THR A 146 8.67 -7.21 -4.34
CA THR A 146 7.99 -5.90 -4.36
C THR A 146 6.68 -6.06 -5.13
N SER A 147 5.55 -5.59 -4.59
CA SER A 147 4.23 -5.70 -5.21
C SER A 147 3.79 -7.13 -5.62
N GLY A 148 4.39 -8.19 -5.04
CA GLY A 148 4.06 -9.57 -5.41
C GLY A 148 4.76 -10.11 -6.66
N GLU A 149 5.83 -9.46 -7.13
CA GLU A 149 6.56 -9.83 -8.34
C GLU A 149 7.20 -11.24 -8.32
N LYS A 150 7.41 -11.83 -7.13
CA LYS A 150 7.98 -13.17 -6.96
C LYS A 150 6.94 -14.24 -6.61
N LEU A 151 5.68 -13.84 -6.41
CA LEU A 151 4.58 -14.78 -6.22
C LEU A 151 4.44 -15.66 -7.46
N GLN A 152 3.97 -16.89 -7.24
CA GLN A 152 3.65 -17.81 -8.33
C GLN A 152 2.67 -17.14 -9.31
N PRO A 153 2.81 -17.36 -10.64
CA PRO A 153 1.95 -16.74 -11.64
C PRO A 153 0.46 -17.03 -11.44
N SER A 154 0.11 -18.22 -10.94
CA SER A 154 -1.27 -18.60 -10.59
C SER A 154 -1.84 -17.71 -9.48
N THR A 155 -1.10 -17.56 -8.39
CA THR A 155 -1.48 -16.71 -7.24
C THR A 155 -1.64 -15.26 -7.66
N ARG A 156 -0.71 -14.74 -8.47
CA ARG A 156 -0.81 -13.37 -9.00
C ARG A 156 -2.05 -13.20 -9.85
N LYS A 157 -2.32 -14.14 -10.77
CA LYS A 157 -3.50 -14.11 -11.62
C LYS A 157 -4.80 -14.19 -10.82
N LEU A 158 -4.82 -14.94 -9.72
CA LEU A 158 -5.94 -14.96 -8.79
C LEU A 158 -6.16 -13.56 -8.21
N ILE A 159 -5.11 -12.95 -7.62
CA ILE A 159 -5.21 -11.60 -7.05
C ILE A 159 -5.66 -10.57 -8.09
N GLU A 160 -5.10 -10.62 -9.30
CA GLU A 160 -5.49 -9.75 -10.42
C GLU A 160 -6.96 -9.95 -10.81
N THR A 161 -7.41 -11.20 -10.92
CA THR A 161 -8.79 -11.53 -11.31
C THR A 161 -9.77 -11.05 -10.24
N SER A 162 -9.52 -11.36 -8.97
CA SER A 162 -10.39 -10.92 -7.86
C SER A 162 -10.43 -9.39 -7.75
N THR A 163 -9.31 -8.71 -7.98
CA THR A 163 -9.25 -7.24 -8.00
C THR A 163 -10.04 -6.65 -9.16
N LEU A 164 -9.89 -7.21 -10.37
CA LEU A 164 -10.66 -6.77 -11.55
C LEU A 164 -12.16 -7.03 -11.38
N GLU A 165 -12.54 -8.14 -10.76
CA GLU A 165 -13.93 -8.43 -10.42
C GLU A 165 -14.47 -7.40 -9.44
N PHE A 166 -13.73 -7.08 -8.36
CA PHE A 166 -14.12 -6.03 -7.43
C PHE A 166 -14.37 -4.69 -8.13
N LEU A 167 -13.44 -4.25 -9.00
CA LEU A 167 -13.59 -3.01 -9.76
C LEU A 167 -14.79 -3.05 -10.72
N LYS A 168 -15.03 -4.18 -11.39
CA LYS A 168 -16.18 -4.36 -12.30
C LYS A 168 -17.51 -4.25 -11.57
N HIS A 169 -17.64 -4.88 -10.41
CA HIS A 169 -18.88 -4.84 -9.61
C HIS A 169 -19.15 -3.45 -9.03
N ASN A 170 -18.12 -2.64 -8.81
CA ASN A 170 -18.21 -1.30 -8.21
C ASN A 170 -17.96 -0.18 -9.22
N LYS A 171 -18.13 -0.43 -10.53
CA LYS A 171 -17.84 0.55 -11.59
C LYS A 171 -18.64 1.85 -11.47
N SER A 172 -19.87 1.79 -10.93
CA SER A 172 -20.72 2.97 -10.74
C SER A 172 -20.20 3.94 -9.69
N THR A 173 -19.47 3.43 -8.69
CA THR A 173 -18.90 4.20 -7.58
C THR A 173 -17.40 4.47 -7.75
N LEU A 174 -16.72 3.68 -8.59
CA LEU A 174 -15.29 3.80 -8.91
C LEU A 174 -15.07 4.05 -10.42
N PRO A 175 -15.52 5.19 -10.98
CA PRO A 175 -15.45 5.46 -12.42
C PRO A 175 -14.03 5.76 -12.93
N GLU A 176 -13.10 6.09 -12.04
CA GLU A 176 -11.72 6.47 -12.35
C GLU A 176 -10.86 5.29 -12.85
N TYR A 177 -11.28 4.06 -12.58
CA TYR A 177 -10.50 2.88 -12.93
C TYR A 177 -10.75 2.45 -14.38
N LEU A 178 -9.67 2.37 -15.16
CA LEU A 178 -9.71 1.78 -16.47
C LEU A 178 -9.77 0.25 -16.37
N ILE A 179 -10.93 -0.31 -16.68
CA ILE A 179 -11.14 -1.76 -16.69
C ILE A 179 -10.95 -2.29 -18.11
N PRO A 180 -10.01 -3.22 -18.35
CA PRO A 180 -9.85 -3.82 -19.67
C PRO A 180 -11.12 -4.60 -20.06
N GLU A 181 -11.68 -4.27 -21.21
CA GLU A 181 -12.78 -5.04 -21.78
C GLU A 181 -12.24 -6.40 -22.24
N THR A 182 -12.79 -7.48 -21.71
CA THR A 182 -12.46 -8.82 -22.16
C THR A 182 -12.94 -8.93 -23.61
N LYS A 183 -12.04 -8.81 -24.60
CA LYS A 183 -12.36 -9.11 -25.99
C LYS A 183 -12.88 -10.54 -26.03
N GLN A 184 -14.19 -10.70 -26.21
CA GLN A 184 -14.80 -11.99 -26.47
C GLN A 184 -14.17 -12.53 -27.75
N GLN A 185 -13.30 -13.53 -27.64
CA GLN A 185 -12.81 -14.27 -28.79
C GLN A 185 -14.00 -15.01 -29.37
N HIS A 186 -14.62 -14.44 -30.40
CA HIS A 186 -15.54 -15.16 -31.27
C HIS A 186 -14.77 -16.34 -31.86
N LYS A 187 -15.13 -17.54 -31.40
CA LYS A 187 -14.82 -18.81 -32.06
C LYS A 187 -15.64 -18.94 -33.35
#